data_AF-A0A5Y8YEU3-F1
#
_entry.id   AF-A0A5Y8YEU3-F1
#
_cell.length_a   1.000
_cell.length_b   1.000
_cell.length_c   1.000
_cell.angle_alpha   90.00
_cell.angle_beta   90.00
_cell.angle_gamma   90.00
#
_symmetry.space_group_name_H-M   'P 1'
#
loop_
_entity.id
_entity.type
_entity.pdbx_description
1 polymer ?
#
loop_
_entity_poly.entity_id
_entity_poly.type
_entity_poly.pdbx_seq_one_letter_code
_entity_poly.pdbx_strand_id
1 'polypeptide(L)'
;MVKKSCSVFLSRFYFYGLELWACFFGISLDATSVALLGLSLVLISGVLTFGEVLAEKAAWNILVWFSALVMMATLLGKLGVTQFLAEALGEFASAMGLGEISIIIFLSLAFLYTHYFFASTTAHISAMFFVFYSAGLALGAPPLLYAFIMIASGNVMMALTHYATGTAPVIFGTGYVTLKKWWSIGFVISIVDIVVMIAVGLFWWKILGFY
;
A
#
# COMPACT_ATOMS: atom_id res chain seq x y z
N MET A 1 33.45 -8.08 24.38
CA MET A 1 33.51 -6.60 24.38
C MET A 1 32.92 -5.99 23.10
N VAL A 2 33.19 -6.57 21.91
CA VAL A 2 32.70 -6.10 20.59
C VAL A 2 31.16 -6.03 20.45
N LYS A 3 30.39 -7.03 20.93
CA LYS A 3 28.91 -7.02 20.85
C LYS A 3 28.23 -5.90 21.65
N LYS A 4 28.79 -5.47 22.79
CA LYS A 4 28.25 -4.35 23.59
C LYS A 4 28.51 -3.00 22.91
N SER A 5 29.65 -2.84 22.21
CA SER A 5 29.95 -1.63 21.46
C SER A 5 29.05 -1.49 20.22
N CYS A 6 28.73 -2.62 19.57
CA CYS A 6 27.82 -2.65 18.42
C CYS A 6 26.37 -2.29 18.81
N SER A 7 25.85 -2.79 19.94
CA SER A 7 24.50 -2.42 20.41
C SER A 7 24.40 -0.96 20.82
N VAL A 8 25.45 -0.39 21.44
CA VAL A 8 25.50 1.03 21.82
C VAL A 8 25.57 1.92 20.58
N PHE A 9 26.36 1.55 19.57
CA PHE A 9 26.46 2.29 18.31
C PHE A 9 25.18 2.21 17.48
N LEU A 10 24.55 1.03 17.37
CA LEU A 10 23.25 0.86 16.72
C LEU A 10 22.15 1.66 17.43
N SER A 11 22.15 1.69 18.77
CA SER A 11 21.19 2.53 19.51
C SER A 11 21.43 4.01 19.23
N ARG A 12 22.68 4.47 19.22
CA ARG A 12 23.03 5.85 18.88
C ARG A 12 22.67 6.19 17.44
N PHE A 13 22.90 5.30 16.49
CA PHE A 13 22.54 5.51 15.08
C PHE A 13 21.03 5.54 14.87
N TYR A 14 20.26 4.77 15.66
CA TYR A 14 18.80 4.83 15.67
C TYR A 14 18.30 6.19 16.20
N PHE A 15 18.84 6.66 17.33
CA PHE A 15 18.53 7.99 17.86
C PHE A 15 18.96 9.11 16.91
N TYR A 16 20.19 9.07 16.38
CA TYR A 16 20.68 10.05 15.42
C TYR A 16 19.94 9.99 14.07
N GLY A 17 19.47 8.83 13.63
CA GLY A 17 18.65 8.70 12.42
C GLY A 17 17.27 9.31 12.59
N LEU A 18 16.63 9.10 13.75
CA LEU A 18 15.37 9.74 14.13
C LEU A 18 15.53 11.26 14.33
N GLU A 19 16.61 11.70 14.97
CA GLU A 19 16.96 13.11 15.16
C GLU A 19 17.33 13.78 13.84
N LEU A 20 18.06 13.11 12.92
CA LEU A 20 18.28 13.60 11.56
C LEU A 20 16.95 13.79 10.84
N TRP A 21 16.07 12.78 10.91
CA TRP A 21 14.75 12.85 10.27
C TRP A 21 13.90 13.99 10.85
N ALA A 22 13.98 14.22 12.16
CA ALA A 22 13.34 15.35 12.84
C ALA A 22 14.02 16.70 12.55
N CYS A 23 15.33 16.75 12.29
CA CYS A 23 16.03 17.99 11.92
C CYS A 23 15.85 18.37 10.43
N PHE A 24 15.36 17.46 9.59
CA PHE A 24 15.05 17.72 8.18
C PHE A 24 13.67 18.37 7.94
N PHE A 25 13.04 18.99 8.95
CA PHE A 25 11.90 19.88 8.72
C PHE A 25 12.32 21.06 7.83
N GLY A 26 12.03 20.98 6.54
CA GLY A 26 12.27 22.03 5.54
C GLY A 26 13.15 21.65 4.34
N ILE A 27 13.78 20.47 4.33
CA ILE A 27 14.52 19.94 3.17
C ILE A 27 13.82 18.67 2.69
N SER A 28 13.30 18.68 1.45
CA SER A 28 12.65 17.51 0.84
C SER A 28 13.69 16.48 0.38
N LEU A 29 14.18 15.65 1.29
CA LEU A 29 14.98 14.47 0.93
C LEU A 29 14.06 13.26 0.74
N ASP A 30 14.24 12.53 -0.36
CA ASP A 30 13.54 11.28 -0.58
C ASP A 30 14.00 10.21 0.43
N ALA A 31 13.08 9.35 0.87
CA ALA A 31 13.36 8.31 1.84
C ALA A 31 14.48 7.35 1.38
N THR A 32 14.58 7.11 0.07
CA THR A 32 15.64 6.29 -0.54
C THR A 32 17.01 6.93 -0.34
N SER A 33 17.10 8.25 -0.54
CA SER A 33 18.34 9.00 -0.35
C SER A 33 18.80 8.95 1.10
N VAL A 34 17.88 9.12 2.05
CA VAL A 34 18.19 9.03 3.49
C VAL A 34 18.66 7.62 3.86
N ALA A 35 18.03 6.57 3.35
CA ALA A 35 18.44 5.19 3.59
C ALA A 35 19.86 4.89 3.06
N LEU A 36 20.19 5.35 1.85
CA LEU A 36 21.52 5.19 1.24
C LEU A 36 22.61 5.99 1.96
N LEU A 37 22.29 7.19 2.44
CA LEU A 37 23.19 7.96 3.30
C LEU A 37 23.46 7.23 4.62
N GLY A 38 22.41 6.69 5.25
CA GLY A 38 22.54 5.86 6.45
C GLY A 38 23.47 4.66 6.22
N LEU A 39 23.26 3.90 5.13
CA LEU A 39 24.12 2.78 4.77
C LEU A 39 25.57 3.20 4.55
N SER A 40 25.80 4.31 3.83
CA SER A 40 27.13 4.88 3.59
C SER A 40 27.86 5.22 4.89
N LEU A 41 27.17 5.86 5.84
CA LEU A 41 27.74 6.22 7.14
C LEU A 41 28.09 4.99 7.99
N VAL A 42 27.25 3.95 7.98
CA VAL A 42 27.53 2.70 8.70
C VAL A 42 28.75 1.99 8.10
N LEU A 43 28.90 1.97 6.77
CA LEU A 43 30.07 1.42 6.09
C LEU A 43 31.36 2.20 6.42
N ILE A 44 31.31 3.54 6.40
CA ILE A 44 32.46 4.41 6.76
C ILE A 44 32.85 4.23 8.23
N SER A 45 31.87 4.04 9.12
CA SER A 45 32.13 3.82 10.55
C SER A 45 32.80 2.48 10.87
N GLY A 46 32.84 1.55 9.90
CA GLY A 46 33.41 0.21 10.08
C GLY A 46 32.55 -0.73 10.94
N VAL A 47 31.32 -0.32 11.28
CA VAL A 47 30.37 -1.12 12.06
C VAL A 47 29.77 -2.26 11.24
N LEU A 48 29.64 -2.04 9.93
CA LEU A 48 29.23 -3.05 8.96
C LEU A 48 30.26 -3.08 7.84
N THR A 49 30.65 -4.28 7.43
CA THR A 49 31.51 -4.47 6.24
C THR A 49 30.65 -4.64 4.99
N PHE A 50 31.20 -4.29 3.84
CA PHE A 50 30.52 -4.52 2.55
C PHE A 50 30.23 -6.02 2.31
N GLY A 51 31.09 -6.91 2.82
CA GLY A 51 30.87 -8.35 2.78
C GLY A 51 29.63 -8.79 3.56
N GLU A 52 29.37 -8.18 4.72
CA GLU A 52 28.15 -8.43 5.50
C GLU A 52 26.89 -7.92 4.78
N VAL A 53 26.97 -6.78 4.09
CA VAL A 53 25.88 -6.28 3.23
C VAL A 53 25.56 -7.27 2.10
N LEU A 54 26.59 -7.80 1.44
CA LEU A 54 26.41 -8.82 0.40
C LEU A 54 25.86 -10.14 0.95
N ALA A 55 26.19 -10.48 2.20
CA ALA A 55 25.71 -11.68 2.86
C ALA A 55 24.24 -11.59 3.34
N GLU A 56 23.64 -10.40 3.35
CA GLU A 56 22.26 -10.16 3.82
C GLU A 56 21.21 -10.64 2.82
N LYS A 57 21.04 -11.96 2.72
CA LYS A 57 20.18 -12.61 1.72
C LYS A 57 18.73 -12.18 1.78
N ALA A 58 18.21 -11.80 2.96
CA ALA A 58 16.81 -11.41 3.10
C ALA A 58 16.52 -10.11 2.34
N ALA A 59 17.41 -9.12 2.44
CA ALA A 59 17.28 -7.85 1.72
C ALA A 59 17.37 -8.06 0.20
N TRP A 60 18.34 -8.84 -0.27
CA TRP A 60 18.50 -9.16 -1.69
C TRP A 60 17.30 -9.93 -2.26
N ASN A 61 16.79 -10.92 -1.52
CA ASN A 61 15.62 -11.67 -1.93
C ASN A 61 14.41 -10.74 -2.13
N ILE A 62 14.11 -9.90 -1.13
CA ILE A 62 13.01 -8.92 -1.21
C ILE A 62 13.19 -7.99 -2.41
N LEU A 63 14.38 -7.43 -2.61
CA LEU A 63 14.67 -6.53 -3.72
C LEU A 63 14.36 -7.18 -5.08
N VAL A 64 14.78 -8.43 -5.28
CA VAL A 64 14.62 -9.14 -6.56
C VAL A 64 13.16 -9.46 -6.86
N TRP A 65 12.44 -10.11 -5.95
CA TRP A 65 11.06 -10.52 -6.25
C TRP A 65 10.08 -9.34 -6.21
N PHE A 66 10.26 -8.39 -5.27
CA PHE A 66 9.35 -7.25 -5.14
C PHE A 66 9.46 -6.29 -6.33
N SER A 67 10.67 -6.03 -6.83
CA SER A 67 10.86 -5.16 -8.01
C SER A 67 10.18 -5.71 -9.27
N ALA A 68 10.23 -7.01 -9.50
CA ALA A 68 9.52 -7.66 -10.59
C ALA A 68 8.00 -7.49 -10.49
N LEU A 69 7.42 -7.63 -9.28
CA LEU A 69 5.99 -7.42 -9.08
C LEU A 69 5.58 -5.96 -9.29
N VAL A 70 6.36 -5.00 -8.79
CA VAL A 70 6.09 -3.56 -8.98
C VAL A 70 6.13 -3.19 -10.48
N MET A 71 7.09 -3.75 -11.24
CA MET A 71 7.16 -3.58 -12.69
C MET A 71 5.90 -4.12 -13.38
N MET A 72 5.47 -5.35 -13.07
CA MET A 72 4.27 -5.95 -13.66
C MET A 72 3.00 -5.14 -13.34
N ALA A 73 2.86 -4.69 -12.09
CA ALA A 73 1.74 -3.85 -11.67
C ALA A 73 1.69 -2.53 -12.46
N THR A 74 2.85 -1.93 -12.73
CA THR A 74 2.96 -0.70 -13.54
C THR A 74 2.55 -0.94 -14.99
N LEU A 75 2.93 -2.09 -15.56
CA LEU A 75 2.54 -2.47 -16.92
C LEU A 75 1.03 -2.71 -17.04
N LEU A 76 0.40 -3.28 -16.01
CA LEU A 76 -1.05 -3.51 -15.98
C LEU A 76 -1.84 -2.21 -16.18
N GLY A 77 -1.40 -1.14 -15.52
CA GLY A 77 -1.94 0.21 -15.73
C GLY A 77 -1.66 0.76 -17.13
N LYS A 78 -0.40 0.66 -17.61
CA LYS A 78 0.01 1.21 -18.91
C LYS A 78 -0.64 0.53 -20.11
N LEU A 79 -0.95 -0.76 -20.02
CA LEU A 79 -1.55 -1.54 -21.09
C LEU A 79 -3.07 -1.37 -21.19
N GLY A 80 -3.69 -0.53 -20.34
CA GLY A 80 -5.13 -0.25 -20.39
C GLY A 80 -6.00 -1.35 -19.78
N VAL A 81 -5.41 -2.35 -19.11
CA VAL A 81 -6.16 -3.44 -18.45
C VAL A 81 -7.10 -2.88 -17.38
N THR A 82 -6.69 -1.81 -16.70
CA THR A 82 -7.50 -1.14 -15.68
C THR A 82 -8.74 -0.47 -16.25
N GLN A 83 -8.62 0.15 -17.44
CA GLN A 83 -9.74 0.72 -18.18
C GLN A 83 -10.72 -0.36 -18.64
N PHE A 84 -10.20 -1.40 -19.30
CA PHE A 84 -10.98 -2.55 -19.73
C PHE A 84 -11.77 -3.17 -18.57
N LEU A 85 -11.13 -3.35 -17.41
CA LEU A 85 -11.78 -3.95 -16.26
C LEU A 85 -12.90 -3.07 -15.69
N ALA A 86 -12.69 -1.77 -15.57
CA ALA A 86 -13.71 -0.85 -15.07
C ALA A 86 -14.93 -0.80 -16.00
N GLU A 87 -14.71 -0.78 -17.31
CA GLU A 87 -15.78 -0.83 -18.31
C GLU A 87 -16.58 -2.14 -18.23
N ALA A 88 -15.89 -3.28 -18.23
CA ALA A 88 -16.53 -4.59 -18.14
C ALA A 88 -17.35 -4.75 -16.85
N LEU A 89 -16.83 -4.28 -15.72
CA LEU A 89 -17.56 -4.31 -14.45
C LEU A 89 -18.72 -3.31 -14.41
N GLY A 90 -18.57 -2.14 -15.03
CA GLY A 90 -19.64 -1.16 -15.16
C GLY A 90 -20.80 -1.65 -16.03
N GLU A 91 -20.48 -2.27 -17.17
CA GLU A 91 -21.46 -2.93 -18.04
C GLU A 91 -22.19 -4.06 -17.30
N PHE A 92 -21.45 -4.88 -16.56
CA PHE A 92 -22.03 -5.95 -15.76
C PHE A 92 -22.98 -5.41 -14.67
N ALA A 93 -22.58 -4.35 -13.95
CA ALA A 93 -23.41 -3.70 -12.94
C ALA A 93 -24.69 -3.11 -13.55
N SER A 94 -24.59 -2.50 -14.73
CA SER A 94 -25.73 -1.96 -15.49
C SER A 94 -26.67 -3.07 -15.96
N ALA A 95 -26.13 -4.17 -16.51
CA ALA A 95 -26.91 -5.31 -16.97
C ALA A 95 -27.68 -6.02 -15.84
N MET A 96 -27.14 -6.00 -14.62
CA MET A 96 -27.83 -6.49 -13.42
C MET A 96 -28.91 -5.54 -12.89
N GLY A 97 -29.02 -4.32 -13.44
CA GLY A 97 -29.96 -3.30 -12.97
C GLY A 97 -29.69 -2.85 -11.53
N LEU A 98 -28.42 -2.79 -11.13
CA LEU A 98 -28.05 -2.40 -9.77
C LEU A 98 -28.47 -0.95 -9.49
N GLY A 99 -29.04 -0.71 -8.31
CA GLY A 99 -29.29 0.65 -7.83
C GLY A 99 -28.00 1.39 -7.48
N GLU A 100 -28.08 2.72 -7.33
CA GLU A 100 -26.93 3.61 -7.10
C GLU A 100 -26.01 3.17 -5.95
N ILE A 101 -26.60 2.81 -4.80
CA ILE A 101 -25.84 2.34 -3.63
C ILE A 101 -25.13 1.01 -3.93
N SER A 102 -25.79 0.11 -4.64
CA SER A 102 -25.23 -1.19 -5.02
C SER A 102 -24.07 -1.02 -6.01
N ILE A 103 -24.15 -0.06 -6.93
CA ILE A 103 -23.06 0.29 -7.87
C ILE A 103 -21.83 0.79 -7.10
N ILE A 104 -22.04 1.72 -6.15
CA ILE A 104 -20.96 2.25 -5.30
C ILE A 104 -20.25 1.11 -4.58
N ILE A 105 -20.99 0.25 -3.88
CA ILE A 105 -20.43 -0.86 -3.12
C ILE A 105 -19.71 -1.84 -4.06
N PHE A 106 -20.33 -2.21 -5.18
CA PHE A 106 -19.78 -3.17 -6.12
C PHE A 106 -18.45 -2.70 -6.72
N LEU A 107 -18.41 -1.49 -7.27
CA LEU A 107 -17.20 -0.95 -7.89
C LEU A 107 -16.11 -0.63 -6.86
N SER A 108 -16.47 -0.15 -5.66
CA SER A 108 -15.48 0.08 -4.59
C SER A 108 -14.88 -1.21 -4.04
N LEU A 109 -15.66 -2.30 -3.95
CA LEU A 109 -15.15 -3.62 -3.57
C LEU A 109 -14.28 -4.22 -4.68
N ALA A 110 -14.69 -4.07 -5.94
CA ALA A 110 -13.87 -4.49 -7.07
C ALA A 110 -12.53 -3.74 -7.08
N PHE A 111 -12.55 -2.42 -6.92
CA PHE A 111 -11.36 -1.60 -6.76
C PHE A 111 -10.47 -2.11 -5.60
N LEU A 112 -11.03 -2.31 -4.41
CA LEU A 112 -10.29 -2.84 -3.25
C LEU A 112 -9.61 -4.17 -3.55
N TYR A 113 -10.35 -5.15 -4.08
CA TYR A 113 -9.84 -6.50 -4.28
C TYR A 113 -8.96 -6.65 -5.53
N THR A 114 -9.03 -5.73 -6.50
CA THR A 114 -8.03 -5.70 -7.58
C THR A 114 -6.61 -5.46 -7.06
N HIS A 115 -6.46 -4.95 -5.83
CA HIS A 115 -5.15 -4.79 -5.22
C HIS A 115 -4.38 -6.11 -5.05
N TYR A 116 -5.04 -7.28 -5.06
CA TYR A 116 -4.34 -8.56 -5.13
C TYR A 116 -3.39 -8.67 -6.34
N PHE A 117 -3.66 -7.94 -7.42
CA PHE A 117 -2.84 -7.89 -8.64
C PHE A 117 -1.77 -6.78 -8.62
N PHE A 118 -1.70 -5.97 -7.57
CA PHE A 118 -0.78 -4.85 -7.45
C PHE A 118 0.16 -5.01 -6.25
N ALA A 119 1.45 -4.73 -6.44
CA ALA A 119 2.45 -4.74 -5.38
C ALA A 119 2.75 -3.35 -4.80
N SER A 120 1.90 -2.37 -5.09
CA SER A 120 2.06 -1.00 -4.60
C SER A 120 0.70 -0.30 -4.58
N THR A 121 0.36 0.27 -3.43
CA THR A 121 -0.82 1.12 -3.28
C THR A 121 -0.75 2.33 -4.19
N THR A 122 0.42 2.97 -4.30
CA THR A 122 0.62 4.13 -5.17
C THR A 122 0.41 3.76 -6.64
N ALA A 123 0.94 2.62 -7.10
CA ALA A 123 0.75 2.16 -8.47
C ALA A 123 -0.71 1.79 -8.77
N HIS A 124 -1.38 1.18 -7.79
CA HIS A 124 -2.79 0.80 -7.91
C HIS A 124 -3.72 2.03 -7.95
N ILE A 125 -3.55 2.98 -7.04
CA ILE A 125 -4.32 4.23 -7.00
C ILE A 125 -4.10 5.03 -8.29
N SER A 126 -2.84 5.19 -8.72
CA SER A 126 -2.53 5.98 -9.93
C SER A 126 -3.11 5.35 -11.20
N ALA A 127 -3.23 4.02 -11.26
CA ALA A 127 -3.74 3.31 -12.44
C ALA A 127 -5.26 3.12 -12.45
N MET A 128 -5.91 3.01 -11.28
CA MET A 128 -7.30 2.53 -11.18
C MET A 128 -8.26 3.52 -10.55
N PHE A 129 -7.81 4.42 -9.67
CA PHE A 129 -8.74 5.23 -8.86
C PHE A 129 -9.67 6.07 -9.74
N PHE A 130 -9.10 6.87 -10.65
CA PHE A 130 -9.89 7.75 -11.52
C PHE A 130 -10.77 6.99 -12.50
N VAL A 131 -10.31 5.83 -12.97
CA VAL A 131 -11.04 4.97 -13.92
C VAL A 131 -12.29 4.38 -13.26
N PHE A 132 -12.14 3.81 -12.06
CA PHE A 132 -13.27 3.24 -11.32
C PHE A 132 -14.21 4.33 -10.80
N TYR A 133 -13.64 5.48 -10.42
CA TYR A 133 -14.42 6.63 -10.00
C TYR A 133 -15.29 7.16 -11.14
N SER A 134 -14.71 7.42 -12.32
CA SER A 134 -15.47 7.90 -13.48
C SER A 134 -16.52 6.90 -13.96
N ALA A 135 -16.22 5.60 -13.93
CA ALA A 135 -17.19 4.55 -14.26
C ALA A 135 -18.41 4.58 -13.33
N GLY A 136 -18.21 4.71 -12.01
CA GLY A 136 -19.33 4.82 -11.07
C GLY A 136 -20.14 6.10 -11.25
N LEU A 137 -19.50 7.23 -11.56
CA LEU A 137 -20.22 8.48 -11.87
C LEU A 137 -21.11 8.34 -13.12
N ALA A 138 -20.61 7.66 -14.15
CA ALA A 138 -21.38 7.42 -15.38
C ALA A 138 -22.63 6.55 -15.14
N LEU A 139 -22.61 5.74 -14.08
CA LEU A 139 -23.74 4.89 -13.67
C LEU A 139 -24.64 5.55 -12.61
N GLY A 140 -24.41 6.83 -12.28
CA GLY A 140 -25.27 7.61 -11.38
C GLY A 140 -24.83 7.66 -9.92
N ALA A 141 -23.62 7.22 -9.57
CA ALA A 141 -23.13 7.31 -8.20
C ALA A 141 -23.00 8.79 -7.73
N PRO A 142 -23.51 9.16 -6.55
CA PRO A 142 -23.31 10.50 -5.97
C PRO A 142 -21.81 10.82 -5.81
N PRO A 143 -21.30 11.89 -6.45
CA PRO A 143 -19.85 12.09 -6.59
C PRO A 143 -19.08 12.13 -5.27
N LEU A 144 -19.53 12.95 -4.32
CA LEU A 144 -18.82 13.15 -3.05
C LEU A 144 -18.80 11.88 -2.19
N LEU A 145 -19.95 11.22 -2.05
CA LEU A 145 -20.06 9.98 -1.27
C LEU A 145 -19.21 8.86 -1.88
N TYR A 146 -19.27 8.71 -3.21
CA TYR A 146 -18.49 7.69 -3.89
C TYR A 146 -16.98 7.94 -3.78
N ALA A 147 -16.55 9.21 -3.88
CA ALA A 147 -15.15 9.58 -3.70
C ALA A 147 -14.65 9.16 -2.30
N PHE A 148 -15.42 9.41 -1.25
CA PHE A 148 -15.02 9.02 0.10
C PHE A 148 -14.95 7.51 0.30
N ILE A 149 -15.90 6.75 -0.25
CA ILE A 149 -15.88 5.28 -0.17
C ILE A 149 -14.69 4.71 -0.96
N MET A 150 -14.38 5.26 -2.14
CA MET A 150 -13.19 4.88 -2.91
C MET A 150 -11.89 5.18 -2.17
N ILE A 151 -11.79 6.33 -1.49
CA ILE A 151 -10.63 6.69 -0.66
C ILE A 151 -10.51 5.72 0.53
N ALA A 152 -11.63 5.39 1.19
CA ALA A 152 -11.64 4.40 2.26
C ALA A 152 -11.15 3.02 1.77
N SER A 153 -11.66 2.55 0.62
CA SER A 153 -11.19 1.31 -0.03
C SER A 153 -9.69 1.35 -0.31
N GLY A 154 -9.16 2.50 -0.74
CA GLY A 154 -7.74 2.71 -0.99
C GLY A 154 -6.85 2.55 0.26
N ASN A 155 -7.38 2.84 1.44
CA ASN A 155 -6.66 2.62 2.69
C ASN A 155 -6.76 1.16 3.15
N VAL A 156 -7.94 0.55 3.03
CA VAL A 156 -8.20 -0.81 3.52
C VAL A 156 -7.40 -1.87 2.75
N MET A 157 -7.16 -1.67 1.45
CA MET A 157 -6.43 -2.63 0.61
C MET A 157 -4.99 -2.92 1.06
N MET A 158 -4.41 -2.05 1.91
CA MET A 158 -3.07 -2.22 2.48
C MET A 158 -2.92 -3.49 3.34
N ALA A 159 -4.02 -4.07 3.83
CA ALA A 159 -4.01 -5.26 4.68
C ALA A 159 -4.02 -6.60 3.92
N LEU A 160 -4.25 -6.60 2.60
CA LEU A 160 -4.61 -7.81 1.85
C LEU A 160 -3.46 -8.81 1.65
N THR A 161 -2.32 -8.32 1.15
CA THR A 161 -1.20 -9.17 0.72
C THR A 161 0.09 -8.78 1.44
N HIS A 162 1.05 -9.72 1.47
CA HIS A 162 2.38 -9.48 2.04
C HIS A 162 3.23 -8.54 1.18
N TYR A 163 2.70 -8.07 0.04
CA TYR A 163 3.31 -7.12 -0.88
C TYR A 163 2.44 -5.89 -1.14
N ALA A 164 1.35 -5.69 -0.39
CA ALA A 164 0.42 -4.57 -0.62
C ALA A 164 1.12 -3.21 -0.44
N THR A 165 2.07 -3.15 0.50
CA THR A 165 2.81 -1.93 0.88
C THR A 165 4.31 -2.20 0.87
N GLY A 166 5.13 -1.14 0.89
CA GLY A 166 6.58 -1.28 1.02
C GLY A 166 7.04 -1.89 2.34
N THR A 167 6.25 -1.77 3.41
CA THR A 167 6.58 -2.32 4.74
C THR A 167 6.17 -3.79 4.89
N ALA A 168 5.15 -4.26 4.15
CA ALA A 168 4.65 -5.63 4.26
C ALA A 168 5.72 -6.70 3.91
N PRO A 169 6.51 -6.58 2.82
CA PRO A 169 7.58 -7.54 2.51
C PRO A 169 8.65 -7.60 3.60
N VAL A 170 8.95 -6.48 4.24
CA VAL A 170 9.95 -6.40 5.32
C VAL A 170 9.48 -7.21 6.53
N ILE A 171 8.20 -7.05 6.92
CA ILE A 171 7.61 -7.80 8.03
C ILE A 171 7.47 -9.28 7.66
N PHE A 172 6.99 -9.58 6.45
CA PHE A 172 6.82 -10.96 5.99
C PHE A 172 8.15 -11.71 5.88
N GLY A 173 9.22 -11.02 5.47
CA GLY A 173 10.57 -11.55 5.36
C GLY A 173 11.18 -12.05 6.68
N THR A 174 10.60 -11.68 7.83
CA THR A 174 11.02 -12.18 9.15
C THR A 174 10.69 -13.67 9.38
N GLY A 175 9.77 -14.24 8.61
CA GLY A 175 9.38 -15.64 8.71
C GLY A 175 8.43 -15.99 9.87
N TYR A 176 7.96 -15.01 10.66
CA TYR A 176 7.04 -15.25 11.78
C TYR A 176 5.62 -15.69 11.35
N VAL A 177 5.21 -15.36 10.13
CA VAL A 177 3.85 -15.61 9.63
C VAL A 177 3.91 -16.33 8.29
N THR A 178 3.11 -17.40 8.16
CA THR A 178 3.00 -18.14 6.89
C THR A 178 2.17 -17.38 5.86
N LEU A 179 2.41 -17.60 4.57
CA LEU A 179 1.68 -16.97 3.47
C LEU A 179 0.16 -17.16 3.63
N LYS A 180 -0.29 -18.39 3.90
CA LYS A 180 -1.70 -18.73 4.11
C LYS A 180 -2.30 -17.91 5.25
N LYS A 181 -1.60 -17.80 6.39
CA LYS A 181 -2.10 -17.07 7.56
C LYS A 181 -2.18 -15.56 7.27
N TRP A 182 -1.19 -15.00 6.60
CA TRP A 182 -1.20 -13.59 6.19
C TRP A 182 -2.43 -13.28 5.33
N TRP A 183 -2.65 -14.07 4.27
CA TRP A 183 -3.72 -13.82 3.31
C TRP A 183 -5.11 -14.08 3.89
N SER A 184 -5.29 -15.15 4.66
CA SER A 184 -6.57 -15.44 5.31
C SER A 184 -6.94 -14.36 6.33
N ILE A 185 -5.99 -13.90 7.15
CA ILE A 185 -6.25 -12.82 8.10
C ILE A 185 -6.46 -11.50 7.37
N GLY A 186 -5.63 -11.18 6.38
CA GLY A 186 -5.73 -9.96 5.58
C GLY A 186 -7.11 -9.80 4.93
N PHE A 187 -7.66 -10.89 4.38
CA PHE A 187 -9.01 -10.90 3.83
C PHE A 187 -10.11 -10.65 4.88
N VAL A 188 -10.00 -11.29 6.05
CA VAL A 188 -10.96 -11.08 7.15
C VAL A 188 -10.89 -9.64 7.65
N ILE A 189 -9.67 -9.11 7.83
CA ILE A 189 -9.43 -7.74 8.27
C ILE A 189 -9.94 -6.74 7.24
N SER A 190 -9.77 -6.97 5.92
CA SER A 190 -10.29 -6.06 4.91
C SER A 190 -11.81 -5.93 4.97
N ILE A 191 -12.53 -7.01 5.30
CA ILE A 191 -13.99 -6.97 5.47
C ILE A 191 -14.36 -6.16 6.73
N VAL A 192 -13.67 -6.40 7.84
CA VAL A 192 -13.91 -5.66 9.08
C VAL A 192 -13.63 -4.17 8.87
N ASP A 193 -12.47 -3.84 8.31
CA ASP A 193 -12.03 -2.47 8.12
C ASP A 193 -12.91 -1.71 7.15
N ILE A 194 -13.34 -2.31 6.03
CA ILE A 194 -14.24 -1.61 5.09
C ILE A 194 -15.61 -1.35 5.71
N VAL A 195 -16.14 -2.30 6.49
CA VAL A 195 -17.41 -2.14 7.20
C VAL A 195 -17.30 -1.03 8.24
N VAL A 196 -16.23 -1.02 9.05
CA VAL A 196 -16.00 0.01 10.06
C VAL A 196 -15.81 1.37 9.41
N MET A 197 -14.96 1.48 8.38
CA MET A 197 -14.68 2.73 7.68
C MET A 197 -15.92 3.31 7.02
N ILE A 198 -16.75 2.48 6.37
CA ILE A 198 -17.99 2.94 5.77
C ILE A 198 -19.02 3.31 6.84
N ALA A 199 -19.21 2.49 7.89
CA ALA A 199 -20.21 2.76 8.93
C ALA A 199 -19.90 4.04 9.71
N VAL A 200 -18.65 4.19 10.16
CA VAL A 200 -18.19 5.40 10.87
C VAL A 200 -18.14 6.59 9.90
N GLY A 201 -17.68 6.37 8.67
CA GLY A 201 -17.62 7.39 7.62
C GLY A 201 -18.99 7.98 7.31
N LEU A 202 -19.99 7.14 7.04
CA LEU A 202 -21.37 7.58 6.78
C LEU A 202 -21.91 8.44 7.94
N PHE A 203 -21.74 7.97 9.18
CA PHE A 203 -22.16 8.75 10.35
C PHE A 203 -21.47 10.11 10.43
N TRP A 204 -20.14 10.13 10.22
CA TRP A 204 -19.34 11.35 10.28
C TRP A 204 -19.64 12.33 9.14
N TRP A 205 -19.76 11.85 7.91
CA TRP A 205 -20.05 12.69 6.73
C TRP A 205 -21.45 13.30 6.81
N LYS A 206 -22.40 12.60 7.44
CA LYS A 206 -23.72 13.15 7.75
C LYS A 206 -23.64 14.31 8.74
N ILE A 207 -22.82 14.21 9.79
CA ILE A 207 -22.60 15.31 10.75
C ILE A 207 -22.00 16.53 10.06
N LEU A 208 -21.11 16.31 9.09
CA LEU A 208 -20.49 17.37 8.30
C LEU A 208 -21.42 17.98 7.22
N GLY A 209 -22.62 17.42 7.01
CA GLY A 209 -23.58 17.90 6.02
C GLY A 209 -23.20 17.56 4.57
N PHE A 210 -22.44 16.49 4.36
CA PHE A 210 -22.02 16.06 3.02
C PHE A 210 -23.08 15.24 2.26
N TYR A 211 -24.14 14.81 2.96
CA TYR A 211 -25.37 14.27 2.38
C TYR A 211 -26.53 14.32 3.40
#